data_AF-A0A3A6NVV3-F1
#
_entry.id   AF-A0A3A6NVV3-F1
#
_cell.length_a   1.000
_cell.length_b   1.000
_cell.length_c   1.000
_cell.angle_alpha   90.00
_cell.angle_beta   90.00
_cell.angle_gamma   90.00
#
_symmetry.space_group_name_H-M   'P 1'
#
loop_
_entity.id
_entity.type
_entity.pdbx_description
1 polymer ?
#
loop_
_entity_poly.entity_id
_entity_poly.type
_entity_poly.pdbx_seq_one_letter_code
_entity_poly.pdbx_strand_id
1 'polypeptide(L)'
;MGEGVDPTDMCKNMMAKVAQSEQIKAVVSPEVLMLFEDWMEELEHEALRAIKKAGVADPMALAEDLGLSRSGAQFLIAKLKKEQKL
;
A
#
# COMPACT_ATOMS: atom_id res chain seq x y z
N MET A 1 -11.77 -11.93 15.28
CA MET A 1 -12.44 -10.69 14.82
C MET A 1 -11.36 -9.65 14.64
N GLY A 2 -11.14 -9.25 13.40
CA GLY A 2 -10.04 -8.42 12.97
C GLY A 2 -10.02 -8.44 11.45
N GLU A 3 -11.14 -8.05 10.83
CA GLU A 3 -11.20 -7.75 9.40
C GLU A 3 -10.45 -6.43 9.16
N GLY A 4 -9.12 -6.48 9.31
CA GLY A 4 -8.26 -5.52 8.64
C GLY A 4 -8.26 -5.92 7.18
N VAL A 5 -8.92 -5.14 6.33
CA VAL A 5 -8.83 -5.31 4.88
C VAL A 5 -7.36 -5.15 4.52
N ASP A 6 -6.68 -6.23 4.11
CA ASP A 6 -5.29 -6.16 3.65
C ASP A 6 -5.26 -5.18 2.47
N PRO A 7 -4.53 -4.05 2.57
CA PRO A 7 -4.44 -3.07 1.49
C PRO A 7 -3.94 -3.68 0.18
N THR A 8 -3.18 -4.78 0.28
CA THR A 8 -2.74 -5.58 -0.85
C THR A 8 -3.89 -6.32 -1.52
N ASP A 9 -4.81 -6.90 -0.73
CA ASP A 9 -6.00 -7.57 -1.26
C ASP A 9 -6.99 -6.55 -1.82
N MET A 10 -7.08 -5.36 -1.23
CA MET A 10 -7.83 -4.25 -1.79
C MET A 10 -7.22 -3.76 -3.10
N CYS A 11 -5.90 -3.48 -3.14
CA CYS A 11 -5.16 -3.11 -4.35
C CYS A 11 -5.28 -4.17 -5.45
N LYS A 12 -5.10 -5.45 -5.12
CA LYS A 12 -5.21 -6.57 -6.06
C LYS A 12 -6.64 -6.69 -6.59
N ASN A 13 -7.65 -6.57 -5.73
CA ASN A 13 -9.05 -6.62 -6.17
C ASN A 13 -9.41 -5.41 -7.03
N MET A 14 -8.91 -4.22 -6.71
CA MET A 14 -9.13 -3.01 -7.49
C MET A 14 -8.43 -3.10 -8.85
N MET A 15 -7.15 -3.50 -8.88
CA MET A 15 -6.39 -3.71 -10.11
C MET A 15 -6.93 -4.86 -10.96
N ALA A 16 -7.37 -5.96 -10.35
CA ALA A 16 -8.00 -7.07 -11.07
C ALA A 16 -9.31 -6.64 -11.72
N LYS A 17 -10.11 -5.82 -11.03
CA LYS A 17 -11.35 -5.23 -11.59
C LYS A 17 -11.06 -4.22 -12.71
N VAL A 18 -10.00 -3.42 -12.60
CA VAL A 18 -9.54 -2.48 -13.64
C VAL A 18 -9.01 -3.22 -14.87
N ALA A 19 -8.20 -4.26 -14.68
CA ALA A 19 -7.61 -5.05 -15.78
C ALA A 19 -8.63 -5.91 -16.53
N GLN A 20 -9.76 -6.25 -15.91
CA GLN A 20 -10.80 -7.09 -16.51
C GLN A 20 -11.85 -6.29 -17.31
N SER A 21 -11.81 -4.96 -17.31
CA SER A 21 -12.83 -4.18 -18.01
C SER A 21 -12.40 -2.76 -18.34
N GLU A 22 -12.32 -2.48 -19.65
CA GLU A 22 -12.57 -1.16 -20.27
C GLU A 22 -13.91 -0.49 -19.84
N GLN A 23 -14.65 -1.07 -18.89
CA GLN A 23 -15.96 -0.61 -18.39
C GLN A 23 -15.98 -0.12 -16.94
N ILE A 24 -14.86 0.04 -16.24
CA ILE A 24 -14.89 0.63 -14.88
C ILE A 24 -14.37 2.06 -14.88
N LYS A 25 -15.19 2.94 -15.48
CA LYS A 25 -15.39 4.31 -14.97
C LYS A 25 -16.50 4.36 -13.89
N ALA A 26 -16.94 3.20 -13.39
CA ALA A 26 -18.24 3.05 -12.72
C ALA A 26 -18.22 2.45 -11.30
N VAL A 27 -17.08 2.13 -10.67
CA VAL A 27 -17.09 1.38 -9.38
C VAL A 27 -16.32 2.04 -8.23
N VAL A 28 -15.58 3.12 -8.46
CA VAL A 28 -15.02 3.94 -7.37
C VAL A 28 -15.28 5.39 -7.74
N SER A 29 -16.01 6.13 -6.88
CA SER A 29 -16.16 7.56 -7.10
C SER A 29 -14.76 8.20 -7.11
N PRO A 30 -14.50 9.21 -7.95
CA PRO A 30 -13.19 9.87 -8.00
C PRO A 30 -12.69 10.31 -6.62
N GLU A 31 -13.60 10.66 -5.73
CA GLU A 31 -13.34 11.02 -4.33
C GLU A 31 -12.72 9.87 -3.53
N VAL A 32 -13.21 8.64 -3.67
CA VAL A 32 -12.67 7.48 -2.95
C VAL A 32 -11.30 7.09 -3.49
N LEU A 33 -11.06 7.28 -4.79
CA LEU A 33 -9.73 7.08 -5.36
C LEU A 33 -8.73 8.10 -4.78
N MET A 34 -9.12 9.37 -4.69
CA MET A 34 -8.29 10.42 -4.09
C MET A 34 -7.96 10.11 -2.62
N LEU A 35 -8.95 9.69 -1.81
CA LEU A 35 -8.71 9.29 -0.43
C LEU A 35 -7.74 8.11 -0.31
N PHE A 36 -7.82 7.15 -1.25
CA PHE A 36 -6.89 6.04 -1.29
C PHE A 36 -5.47 6.47 -1.67
N GLU A 37 -5.33 7.38 -2.63
CA GLU A 37 -4.05 7.95 -3.04
C GLU A 37 -3.41 8.75 -1.90
N ASP A 38 -4.17 9.62 -1.23
CA ASP A 38 -3.72 10.39 -0.06
C ASP A 38 -3.26 9.46 1.07
N TRP A 39 -4.05 8.43 1.38
CA TRP A 39 -3.71 7.44 2.41
C TRP A 39 -2.45 6.63 2.04
N MET A 40 -2.30 6.24 0.77
CA MET A 40 -1.10 5.55 0.29
C MET A 40 0.15 6.43 0.39
N GLU A 41 0.06 7.72 0.09
CA GLU A 41 1.16 8.67 0.25
C GLU A 41 1.55 8.83 1.73
N GLU A 42 0.58 8.93 2.62
CA GLU A 42 0.82 8.97 4.07
C GLU A 42 1.52 7.69 4.57
N LEU A 43 1.05 6.52 4.12
CA LEU A 43 1.65 5.22 4.45
C LEU A 43 3.10 5.10 3.94
N GLU A 44 3.40 5.61 2.74
CA GLU A 44 4.78 5.67 2.24
C GLU A 44 5.66 6.55 3.12
N HIS A 45 5.17 7.70 3.56
CA HIS A 45 5.89 8.58 4.47
C HIS A 45 6.16 7.92 5.83
N GLU A 46 5.19 7.19 6.37
CA GLU A 46 5.37 6.40 7.60
C GLU A 46 6.43 5.31 7.42
N ALA A 47 6.38 4.57 6.31
CA ALA A 47 7.36 3.54 6.03
C ALA A 47 8.78 4.08 5.88
N LEU A 48 8.96 5.21 5.21
CA LEU A 48 10.27 5.87 5.12
C LEU A 48 10.78 6.31 6.49
N ARG A 49 9.90 6.83 7.37
CA ARG A 49 10.26 7.17 8.75
C ARG A 49 10.68 5.94 9.55
N ALA A 50 9.90 4.87 9.47
CA ALA A 50 10.16 3.60 10.15
C ALA A 50 11.52 3.01 9.71
N ILE A 51 11.75 2.93 8.40
CA ILE A 51 12.99 2.40 7.82
C ILE A 51 14.19 3.27 8.21
N LYS A 52 14.06 4.61 8.15
CA LYS A 52 15.13 5.53 8.56
C LYS A 52 15.47 5.39 10.05
N LYS A 53 14.46 5.16 10.90
CA LYS A 53 14.64 4.93 12.35
C LYS A 53 15.33 3.59 12.62
N ALA A 54 14.96 2.53 11.90
CA ALA A 54 15.56 1.20 12.03
C ALA A 54 16.96 1.09 11.39
N GLY A 55 17.25 1.92 10.38
CA GLY A 55 18.49 1.89 9.60
C GLY A 55 18.54 0.76 8.56
N VAL A 56 17.49 -0.06 8.46
CA VAL A 56 17.39 -1.18 7.52
C VAL A 56 15.95 -1.32 7.02
N ALA A 57 15.81 -1.64 5.74
CA ALA A 57 14.52 -1.90 5.11
C ALA A 57 14.13 -3.38 5.25
N ASP A 58 13.73 -3.78 6.46
CA ASP A 58 13.27 -5.14 6.74
C ASP A 58 11.73 -5.25 6.64
N PRO A 59 11.19 -6.11 5.76
CA PRO A 59 9.74 -6.23 5.58
C PRO A 59 8.99 -6.78 6.79
N MET A 60 9.62 -7.56 7.67
CA MET A 60 8.92 -8.07 8.87
C MET A 60 8.78 -6.98 9.93
N ALA A 61 9.88 -6.28 10.24
CA ALA A 61 9.84 -5.14 11.15
C ALA A 61 8.86 -4.05 10.67
N LEU A 62 8.84 -3.76 9.37
CA LEU A 62 7.93 -2.78 8.81
C LEU A 62 6.46 -3.22 8.88
N ALA A 63 6.19 -4.53 8.70
CA ALA A 63 4.85 -5.08 8.84
C ALA A 63 4.33 -4.95 10.27
N GLU A 64 5.17 -5.23 11.26
CA GLU A 64 4.83 -5.08 12.68
C GLU A 64 4.61 -3.61 13.08
N ASP A 65 5.50 -2.71 12.64
CA ASP A 65 5.44 -1.28 13.01
C ASP A 65 4.21 -0.57 12.41
N LEU A 66 3.83 -0.94 11.18
CA LEU A 66 2.73 -0.30 10.45
C LEU A 66 1.42 -1.12 10.44
N GLY A 67 1.37 -2.25 11.15
CA GLY A 67 0.19 -3.13 11.17
C GLY A 67 -0.17 -3.70 9.80
N LEU A 68 0.80 -3.88 8.91
CA LEU A 68 0.62 -4.43 7.56
C LEU A 68 0.80 -5.95 7.56
N SER A 69 0.30 -6.61 6.51
CA SER A 69 0.77 -7.95 6.21
C SER A 69 2.23 -7.93 5.74
N ARG A 70 2.95 -9.04 5.90
CA ARG A 70 4.32 -9.18 5.39
C ARG A 70 4.40 -8.91 3.89
N SER A 71 3.42 -9.38 3.13
CA SER A 71 3.33 -9.11 1.68
C SER A 71 3.11 -7.63 1.37
N GLY A 72 2.29 -6.94 2.16
CA GLY A 72 2.08 -5.49 2.03
C GLY A 72 3.37 -4.71 2.30
N ALA A 73 4.09 -5.04 3.36
CA ALA A 73 5.38 -4.42 3.67
C ALA A 73 6.45 -4.69 2.58
N GLN A 74 6.50 -5.92 2.04
CA GLN A 74 7.39 -6.25 0.91
C GLN A 74 7.05 -5.43 -0.34
N PHE A 75 5.76 -5.31 -0.66
CA PHE A 75 5.29 -4.48 -1.77
C PHE A 75 5.69 -3.02 -1.57
N LEU A 76 5.49 -2.47 -0.38
CA LEU A 76 5.79 -1.07 -0.07
C LEU A 76 7.29 -0.78 -0.21
N ILE A 77 8.16 -1.65 0.31
CA ILE A 77 9.62 -1.54 0.13
C ILE A 77 10.01 -1.60 -1.35
N ALA A 78 9.43 -2.53 -2.12
CA ALA A 78 9.71 -2.66 -3.55
C ALA A 78 9.28 -1.40 -4.34
N LYS A 79 8.12 -0.83 -3.99
CA LYS A 79 7.61 0.41 -4.57
C LYS A 79 8.52 1.60 -4.26
N LEU A 80 8.92 1.79 -3.00
CA LEU A 80 9.83 2.87 -2.61
C LEU A 80 11.19 2.79 -3.31
N LYS A 81 11.75 1.59 -3.48
CA LYS A 81 12.98 1.37 -4.26
C LYS A 81 12.82 1.73 -5.74
N LYS A 82 11.70 1.31 -6.36
CA LYS A 82 11.40 1.63 -7.76
C LYS A 82 11.29 3.14 -7.98
N GLU A 83 10.76 3.86 -7.00
CA GLU A 83 10.61 5.32 -7.01
C GLU A 83 11.86 6.08 -6.54
N GLN A 84 12.95 5.38 -6.22
CA GLN A 84 14.21 5.97 -5.73
C GLN A 84 14.04 6.82 -4.46
N LYS A 85 13.03 6.49 -3.64
CA LYS A 85 12.79 7.09 -2.32
C LYS A 85 13.58 6.39 -1.20
N LEU A 86 14.18 5.24 -1.52
CA LEU A 86 14.93 4.37 -0.62
C LEU A 86 16.32 4.06 -1.16
#